data_AF-A0A7S2JRH5-F1
#
_entry.id   AF-A0A7S2JRH5-F1
#
_cell.length_a   1.000
_cell.length_b   1.000
_cell.length_c   1.000
_cell.angle_alpha   90.00
_cell.angle_beta   90.00
_cell.angle_gamma   90.00
#
_symmetry.space_group_name_H-M   'P 1'
#
loop_
_entity.id
_entity.type
_entity.pdbx_description
1 polymer ?
#
loop_
_entity_poly.entity_id
_entity_poly.type
_entity_poly.pdbx_seq_one_letter_code
_entity_poly.pdbx_strand_id
1 'polypeptide(L)'
;GSPFLALRRRLTTASVTCDLMGAGEAFGFFVLTLYIFLGIAIICDEWFVPSLERISGVLNLSADVAGATFLAAGSSAPELFTSVADTFGPGNNIGIGTIVGSAMFNILIIVALSAAATSERLSIDWRPVVRDCGFYASSICLLALFFIDGLIEWWESL
;
A
#
# COMPACT_ATOMS: atom_id res chain seq x y z
N GLY A 1 -19.84 8.13 30.17
CA GLY A 1 -18.37 8.08 30.11
C GLY A 1 -17.98 7.08 29.07
N SER A 2 -17.73 7.52 27.85
CA SER A 2 -17.60 6.64 26.69
C SER A 2 -16.17 6.11 26.53
N PRO A 3 -15.99 4.83 26.14
CA PRO A 3 -14.68 4.20 25.87
C PRO A 3 -13.84 4.97 24.82
N PHE A 4 -14.48 5.84 24.04
CA PHE A 4 -13.86 6.73 23.07
C PHE A 4 -12.85 7.72 23.68
N LEU A 5 -13.11 8.22 24.89
CA LEU A 5 -12.20 9.14 25.59
C LEU A 5 -10.94 8.43 26.12
N ALA A 6 -11.05 7.15 26.47
CA ALA A 6 -9.91 6.32 26.89
C ALA A 6 -9.03 5.94 25.68
N LEU A 7 -9.64 5.68 24.52
CA LEU A 7 -8.93 5.43 23.27
C LEU A 7 -8.20 6.69 22.78
N ARG A 8 -8.85 7.86 22.86
CA ARG A 8 -8.21 9.16 22.53
C ARG A 8 -7.00 9.44 23.42
N ARG A 9 -7.09 9.14 24.73
CA ARG A 9 -5.96 9.27 25.66
C ARG A 9 -4.79 8.37 25.27
N ARG A 10 -5.05 7.10 24.94
CA ARG A 10 -4.00 6.13 24.53
C ARG A 10 -3.33 6.53 23.21
N LEU A 11 -4.08 7.04 22.23
CA LEU A 11 -3.54 7.51 20.95
C LEU A 11 -2.67 8.77 21.13
N THR A 12 -3.08 9.72 21.99
CA THR A 12 -2.20 10.86 22.33
C THR A 12 -0.96 10.46 23.13
N THR A 13 -1.02 9.41 23.96
CA THR A 13 0.19 8.93 24.64
C THR A 13 1.17 8.32 23.65
N ALA A 14 0.69 7.52 22.68
CA ALA A 14 1.53 6.90 21.66
C ALA A 14 2.28 7.94 20.81
N SER A 15 1.59 8.98 20.33
CA SER A 15 2.23 10.07 19.57
C SER A 15 3.24 10.86 20.40
N VAL A 16 2.96 11.12 21.69
CA VAL A 16 3.88 11.85 22.59
C VAL A 16 5.14 11.04 22.93
N THR A 17 5.08 9.69 22.92
CA THR A 17 6.27 8.84 23.08
C THR A 17 7.25 8.96 21.91
N CYS A 18 6.78 9.17 20.68
CA CYS A 18 7.66 9.36 19.51
C CYS A 18 8.47 10.67 19.61
N ASP A 19 7.89 11.74 20.15
CA ASP A 19 8.56 13.04 20.29
C ASP A 19 9.59 13.07 21.45
N LEU A 20 9.53 12.10 22.37
CA LEU A 20 10.42 11.96 23.53
C LEU A 20 11.37 10.76 23.42
N MET A 21 11.60 10.28 22.20
CA MET A 21 12.40 9.08 21.96
C MET A 21 13.89 9.44 21.84
N GLY A 22 14.70 8.96 22.78
CA GLY A 22 16.16 9.10 22.70
C GLY A 22 16.73 8.36 21.48
N ALA A 23 17.90 8.78 20.98
CA ALA A 23 18.54 8.19 19.80
C ALA A 23 18.72 6.66 19.88
N GLY A 24 18.90 6.11 21.09
CA GLY A 24 18.99 4.66 21.32
C GLY A 24 17.67 3.91 21.13
N GLU A 25 16.54 4.47 21.56
CA GLU A 25 15.21 3.86 21.40
C GLU A 25 14.77 3.92 19.93
N ALA A 26 15.01 5.05 19.26
CA ALA A 26 14.73 5.20 17.83
C ALA A 26 15.52 4.18 16.98
N PHE A 27 16.78 3.92 17.34
CA PHE A 27 17.57 2.88 16.70
C PHE A 27 16.97 1.48 16.92
N GLY A 28 16.48 1.19 18.14
CA GLY A 28 15.79 -0.07 18.45
C GLY A 28 14.54 -0.28 17.57
N PHE A 29 13.69 0.74 17.43
CA PHE A 29 12.50 0.66 16.57
C PHE A 29 12.86 0.50 15.09
N PHE A 30 13.91 1.17 14.62
CA PHE A 30 14.39 1.02 13.25
C PHE A 30 14.87 -0.41 12.96
N VAL A 31 15.69 -0.97 13.85
CA VAL A 31 16.19 -2.36 13.72
C VAL A 31 15.02 -3.36 13.79
N LEU A 32 14.07 -3.16 14.70
CA LEU A 32 12.88 -4.01 14.80
C LEU A 32 12.04 -3.95 13.53
N THR A 33 11.85 -2.77 12.95
CA THR A 33 11.10 -2.58 11.70
C THR A 33 11.77 -3.33 10.55
N LEU A 34 13.09 -3.22 10.40
CA LEU A 34 13.84 -3.98 9.39
C LEU A 34 13.75 -5.49 9.61
N TYR A 35 13.82 -5.95 10.86
CA TYR A 35 13.70 -7.36 11.19
C TYR A 35 12.32 -7.92 10.80
N ILE A 36 11.25 -7.20 11.12
CA ILE A 36 9.89 -7.60 10.75
C ILE A 36 9.69 -7.55 9.24
N PHE A 37 10.21 -6.52 8.57
CA PHE A 37 10.14 -6.38 7.11
C PHE A 37 10.81 -7.57 6.39
N LEU A 38 12.02 -7.94 6.82
CA LEU A 38 12.72 -9.09 6.28
C LEU A 38 12.00 -10.40 6.59
N GLY A 39 11.44 -10.55 7.80
CA GLY A 39 10.67 -11.72 8.20
C GLY A 39 9.42 -11.91 7.33
N ILE A 40 8.67 -10.85 7.04
CA ILE A 40 7.50 -10.90 6.16
C ILE A 40 7.93 -11.23 4.72
N ALA A 41 9.02 -10.63 4.21
CA ALA A 41 9.52 -10.93 2.88
C ALA A 41 9.84 -12.43 2.70
N ILE A 42 10.55 -13.03 3.67
CA ILE A 42 10.86 -14.47 3.64
C ILE A 42 9.58 -15.33 3.72
N ILE A 43 8.62 -14.95 4.57
CA ILE A 43 7.35 -15.67 4.68
C ILE A 43 6.55 -15.59 3.37
N CYS A 44 6.55 -14.43 2.71
CA CYS A 44 5.88 -14.26 1.43
C CYS A 44 6.48 -15.17 0.36
N ASP A 45 7.81 -15.21 0.23
CA ASP A 45 8.46 -16.01 -0.81
C ASP A 45 8.31 -17.52 -0.54
N GLU A 46 8.54 -17.96 0.71
CA GLU A 46 8.59 -19.40 1.04
C GLU A 46 7.21 -20.04 1.28
N TRP A 47 6.22 -19.27 1.72
CA TRP A 47 4.91 -19.82 2.14
C TRP A 47 3.74 -19.24 1.36
N PHE A 48 3.74 -17.95 1.05
CA PHE A 48 2.61 -17.33 0.36
C PHE A 48 2.57 -17.72 -1.12
N VAL A 49 3.68 -17.58 -1.86
CA VAL A 49 3.74 -17.93 -3.30
C VAL A 49 3.37 -19.40 -3.56
N PRO A 50 3.93 -20.41 -2.84
CA PRO A 50 3.58 -21.81 -3.07
C PRO A 50 2.13 -22.13 -2.70
N SER A 51 1.57 -21.43 -1.70
CA SER A 51 0.16 -21.57 -1.35
C SER A 51 -0.75 -21.08 -2.48
N LEU A 52 -0.38 -19.99 -3.15
CA LEU A 52 -1.11 -19.49 -4.32
C LEU A 52 -1.08 -20.48 -5.49
N GLU A 53 0.06 -21.11 -5.77
CA GLU A 53 0.18 -22.14 -6.80
C GLU A 53 -0.69 -23.38 -6.52
N ARG A 54 -0.81 -23.77 -5.25
CA ARG A 54 -1.71 -24.87 -4.85
C ARG A 54 -3.18 -24.49 -5.07
N ILE A 55 -3.56 -23.26 -4.71
CA ILE A 55 -4.92 -22.75 -4.89
C ILE A 55 -5.26 -22.63 -6.39
N SER A 56 -4.33 -22.12 -7.21
CA SER A 56 -4.53 -22.02 -8.66
C SER A 56 -4.72 -23.38 -9.32
N GLY A 57 -3.99 -24.40 -8.84
CA GLY A 57 -4.15 -25.79 -9.26
C GLY A 57 -5.53 -26.38 -8.96
N VAL A 58 -6.13 -26.04 -7.81
CA VAL A 58 -7.49 -26.49 -7.47
C VAL A 58 -8.55 -25.72 -8.28
N LEU A 59 -8.34 -24.42 -8.50
CA LEU A 59 -9.26 -23.56 -9.24
C LEU A 59 -9.15 -23.69 -10.77
N ASN A 60 -8.26 -24.53 -11.30
CA ASN A 60 -7.96 -24.64 -12.74
C ASN A 60 -7.57 -23.30 -13.39
N LEU A 61 -6.90 -22.42 -12.64
CA LEU A 61 -6.37 -21.16 -13.14
C LEU A 61 -4.89 -21.32 -13.53
N SER A 62 -4.47 -20.63 -14.59
CA SER A 62 -3.05 -20.52 -14.92
C SER A 62 -2.31 -19.83 -13.76
N ALA A 63 -1.09 -20.30 -13.45
CA ALA A 63 -0.22 -19.71 -12.42
C ALA A 63 0.00 -18.21 -12.67
N ASP A 64 0.06 -17.78 -13.94
CA ASP A 64 0.22 -16.37 -14.31
C ASP A 64 -0.98 -15.51 -13.88
N VAL A 65 -2.19 -16.04 -14.03
CA VAL A 65 -3.43 -15.32 -13.66
C VAL A 65 -3.59 -15.28 -12.15
N ALA A 66 -3.23 -16.38 -11.47
CA ALA A 66 -3.25 -16.46 -10.03
C ALA A 66 -2.20 -15.53 -9.39
N GLY A 67 -0.99 -15.48 -9.95
CA GLY A 67 0.04 -14.52 -9.55
C GLY A 67 -0.42 -13.08 -9.78
N ALA A 68 -0.90 -12.76 -11.00
CA ALA A 68 -1.36 -11.42 -11.33
C ALA A 68 -2.51 -10.92 -10.43
N THR A 69 -3.35 -11.82 -9.91
CA THR A 69 -4.51 -11.45 -9.10
C THR A 69 -4.23 -11.56 -7.60
N PHE A 70 -3.83 -12.73 -7.12
CA PHE A 70 -3.71 -12.99 -5.68
C PHE A 70 -2.41 -12.45 -5.09
N LEU A 71 -1.29 -12.48 -5.82
CA LEU A 71 -0.05 -11.85 -5.36
C LEU A 71 -0.22 -10.33 -5.29
N ALA A 72 -0.81 -9.75 -6.34
CA ALA A 72 -1.14 -8.32 -6.38
C ALA A 72 -2.10 -7.93 -5.25
N ALA A 73 -3.20 -8.67 -5.06
CA ALA A 73 -4.14 -8.43 -3.97
C ALA A 73 -3.50 -8.59 -2.58
N GLY A 74 -2.62 -9.59 -2.40
CA GLY A 74 -1.89 -9.81 -1.16
C GLY A 74 -0.95 -8.65 -0.81
N SER A 75 -0.26 -8.10 -1.81
CA SER A 75 0.61 -6.93 -1.64
C SER A 75 -0.17 -5.66 -1.30
N SER A 76 -1.37 -5.47 -1.88
CA SER A 76 -2.18 -4.27 -1.64
C SER A 76 -3.05 -4.34 -0.38
N ALA A 77 -3.24 -5.51 0.23
CA ALA A 77 -4.08 -5.66 1.43
C ALA A 77 -3.58 -4.87 2.66
N PRO A 78 -2.28 -4.85 3.00
CA PRO A 78 -1.74 -4.00 4.06
C PRO A 78 -1.96 -2.51 3.80
N GLU A 79 -1.80 -2.06 2.56
CA GLU A 79 -2.00 -0.66 2.16
C GLU A 79 -3.47 -0.25 2.23
N LEU A 80 -4.37 -1.14 1.82
CA LEU A 80 -5.79 -0.94 1.98
C LEU A 80 -6.15 -0.83 3.47
N PHE A 81 -5.57 -1.67 4.32
CA PHE A 81 -5.81 -1.62 5.76
C PHE A 81 -5.31 -0.32 6.39
N THR A 82 -4.10 0.16 6.04
CA THR A 82 -3.57 1.43 6.55
C THR A 82 -4.37 2.62 6.04
N SER A 83 -4.76 2.62 4.77
CA SER A 83 -5.64 3.65 4.16
C SER A 83 -7.01 3.73 4.84
N VAL A 84 -7.64 2.59 5.07
CA VAL A 84 -8.93 2.50 5.77
C VAL A 84 -8.77 2.97 7.22
N ALA A 85 -7.72 2.55 7.92
CA ALA A 85 -7.45 2.97 9.29
C ALA A 85 -7.21 4.48 9.41
N ASP A 86 -6.53 5.09 8.43
CA ASP A 86 -6.29 6.54 8.36
C ASP A 86 -7.60 7.31 8.08
N THR A 87 -8.45 6.78 7.21
CA THR A 87 -9.76 7.36 6.88
C THR A 87 -10.71 7.40 8.08
N PHE A 88 -10.69 6.38 8.95
CA PHE A 88 -11.51 6.34 10.16
C PHE A 88 -10.87 7.05 11.37
N GLY A 89 -9.67 7.63 11.21
CA GLY A 89 -8.98 8.39 12.25
C GLY A 89 -9.65 9.74 12.55
N PRO A 90 -9.70 10.21 13.82
CA PRO A 90 -10.34 11.46 14.16
C PRO A 90 -9.52 12.67 13.68
N GLY A 91 -9.83 13.14 12.48
CA GLY A 91 -9.53 14.49 12.00
C GLY A 91 -8.47 14.59 10.92
N ASN A 92 -8.86 14.44 9.65
CA ASN A 92 -8.36 15.34 8.59
C ASN A 92 -9.08 15.13 7.25
N ASN A 93 -9.58 16.22 6.67
CA ASN A 93 -9.94 16.31 5.24
C ASN A 93 -8.71 16.27 4.31
N ILE A 94 -7.51 16.05 4.86
CA ILE A 94 -6.24 15.84 4.16
C ILE A 94 -6.00 14.34 3.82
N GLY A 95 -6.78 13.42 4.40
CA GLY A 95 -6.54 11.97 4.28
C GLY A 95 -6.58 11.41 2.86
N ILE A 96 -7.52 11.87 2.01
CA ILE A 96 -7.69 11.32 0.65
C ILE A 96 -6.43 11.53 -0.21
N GLY A 97 -5.80 12.71 -0.13
CA GLY A 97 -4.58 13.01 -0.86
C GLY A 97 -3.38 12.15 -0.42
N THR A 98 -3.27 11.89 0.87
CA THR A 98 -2.24 11.00 1.45
C THR A 98 -2.46 9.54 1.04
N ILE A 99 -3.72 9.09 1.06
CA ILE A 99 -4.10 7.73 0.66
C ILE A 99 -3.78 7.48 -0.81
N VAL A 100 -4.24 8.37 -1.70
CA VAL A 100 -4.00 8.26 -3.14
C VAL A 100 -2.51 8.38 -3.43
N GLY A 101 -1.82 9.34 -2.81
CA GLY A 101 -0.38 9.53 -2.99
C GLY A 101 0.45 8.32 -2.57
N SER A 102 0.08 7.65 -1.47
CA SER A 102 0.75 6.43 -1.01
C SER A 102 0.56 5.25 -1.98
N ALA A 103 -0.66 5.04 -2.47
CA ALA A 103 -0.94 4.00 -3.47
C ALA A 103 -0.19 4.23 -4.79
N MET A 104 -0.11 5.48 -5.23
CA MET A 104 0.66 5.86 -6.41
C MET A 104 2.16 5.66 -6.21
N PHE A 105 2.70 6.08 -5.06
CA PHE A 105 4.11 5.91 -4.73
C PHE A 105 4.48 4.43 -4.73
N ASN A 106 3.65 3.60 -4.11
CA ASN A 106 3.87 2.16 -4.03
C ASN A 106 4.00 1.55 -5.44
N ILE A 107 3.06 1.83 -6.33
CA ILE A 107 3.05 1.18 -7.64
C ILE A 107 4.13 1.74 -8.56
N LEU A 108 4.43 3.05 -8.49
CA LEU A 108 5.51 3.65 -9.26
C LEU A 108 6.90 3.18 -8.79
N ILE A 109 7.15 3.19 -7.48
CA ILE A 109 8.46 2.90 -6.92
C ILE A 109 8.73 1.40 -6.89
N ILE A 110 7.77 0.56 -6.53
CA ILE A 110 7.95 -0.89 -6.57
C ILE A 110 8.23 -1.32 -8.02
N VAL A 111 7.42 -0.89 -9.00
CA VAL A 111 7.65 -1.25 -10.40
C VAL A 111 9.00 -0.73 -10.90
N ALA A 112 9.37 0.51 -10.57
CA ALA A 112 10.65 1.09 -10.96
C ALA A 112 11.85 0.35 -10.34
N LEU A 113 11.78 0.02 -9.05
CA LEU A 113 12.85 -0.71 -8.35
C LEU A 113 12.93 -2.16 -8.83
N SER A 114 11.80 -2.84 -9.04
CA SER A 114 11.77 -4.19 -9.59
C SER A 114 12.34 -4.24 -11.02
N ALA A 115 12.00 -3.27 -11.85
CA ALA A 115 12.58 -3.13 -13.19
C ALA A 115 14.08 -2.82 -13.14
N ALA A 116 14.54 -1.99 -12.19
CA ALA A 116 15.95 -1.66 -12.02
C ALA A 116 16.78 -2.79 -11.40
N ALA A 117 16.19 -3.59 -10.51
CA ALA A 117 16.85 -4.70 -9.83
C ALA A 117 16.92 -5.97 -10.69
N THR A 118 16.09 -6.08 -11.74
CA THR A 118 16.14 -7.23 -12.64
C THR A 118 17.31 -7.12 -13.61
N SER A 119 18.26 -8.05 -13.53
CA SER A 119 19.41 -8.15 -14.46
C SER A 119 19.11 -8.98 -15.71
N GLU A 120 17.95 -9.64 -15.77
CA GLU A 120 17.50 -10.41 -16.94
C GLU A 120 16.82 -9.52 -17.99
N ARG A 121 16.92 -9.88 -19.27
CA ARG A 121 16.21 -9.17 -20.34
C ARG A 121 14.72 -9.47 -20.25
N LEU A 122 13.99 -8.67 -19.48
CA LEU A 122 12.54 -8.61 -19.55
C LEU A 122 12.15 -8.12 -20.96
N SER A 123 11.60 -9.01 -21.78
CA SER A 123 10.91 -8.62 -23.01
C SER A 123 9.58 -7.97 -22.64
N ILE A 124 9.66 -6.70 -22.24
CA ILE A 124 8.48 -5.91 -21.89
C ILE A 124 7.76 -5.55 -23.18
N ASP A 125 6.56 -6.10 -23.35
CA ASP A 125 5.64 -5.61 -24.37
C ASP A 125 5.26 -4.16 -24.05
N TRP A 126 5.49 -3.26 -25.00
CA TRP A 126 5.21 -1.83 -24.84
C TRP A 126 3.71 -1.52 -24.65
N ARG A 127 2.84 -2.43 -25.09
CA ARG A 127 1.37 -2.28 -25.03
C ARG A 127 0.84 -2.29 -23.58
N PRO A 128 1.15 -3.29 -22.73
CA PRO A 128 0.84 -3.25 -21.30
C PRO A 128 1.39 -2.01 -20.60
N VAL A 129 2.65 -1.66 -20.82
CA VAL A 129 3.28 -0.53 -20.12
C VAL A 129 2.63 0.80 -20.47
N VAL A 130 2.38 1.06 -21.76
CA VAL A 130 1.68 2.28 -22.17
C VAL A 130 0.25 2.32 -21.64
N ARG A 131 -0.44 1.17 -21.59
CA ARG A 131 -1.78 1.07 -21.02
C ARG A 131 -1.76 1.44 -19.53
N ASP A 132 -0.86 0.84 -18.75
CA ASP A 132 -0.80 1.04 -17.30
C ASP A 132 -0.34 2.47 -16.97
N CYS A 133 0.71 2.98 -17.61
CA CYS A 133 1.13 4.38 -17.48
C CYS A 133 0.03 5.37 -17.91
N GLY A 134 -0.74 5.03 -18.94
CA GLY A 134 -1.87 5.83 -19.42
C GLY A 134 -3.00 5.91 -18.39
N PHE A 135 -3.41 4.78 -17.81
CA PHE A 135 -4.40 4.72 -16.74
C PHE A 135 -3.92 5.44 -15.46
N TYR A 136 -2.63 5.38 -15.16
CA TYR A 136 -2.06 6.16 -14.05
C TYR A 136 -2.10 7.66 -14.33
N ALA A 137 -1.65 8.10 -15.50
CA ALA A 137 -1.68 9.51 -15.88
C ALA A 137 -3.12 10.06 -15.91
N SER A 138 -4.08 9.28 -16.39
CA SER A 138 -5.49 9.67 -16.38
C SER A 138 -6.06 9.76 -14.97
N SER A 139 -5.69 8.85 -14.08
CA SER A 139 -6.11 8.88 -12.67
C SER A 139 -5.57 10.12 -11.96
N ILE A 140 -4.31 10.48 -12.18
CA ILE A 140 -3.70 11.71 -11.64
C ILE A 140 -4.40 12.95 -12.19
N CYS A 141 -4.71 12.95 -13.49
CA CYS A 141 -5.38 14.07 -14.14
C CYS A 141 -6.80 14.26 -13.60
N LEU A 142 -7.59 13.19 -13.48
CA LEU A 142 -8.93 13.21 -12.88
C LEU A 142 -8.90 13.67 -11.43
N LEU A 143 -7.94 13.16 -10.63
CA LEU A 143 -7.76 13.61 -9.25
C LEU A 143 -7.43 15.10 -9.17
N ALA A 144 -6.54 15.59 -10.03
CA ALA A 144 -6.19 17.00 -10.10
C ALA A 144 -7.38 17.88 -10.51
N LEU A 145 -8.25 17.38 -11.41
CA LEU A 145 -9.47 18.06 -11.80
C LEU A 145 -10.47 18.16 -10.64
N PHE A 146 -10.74 17.07 -9.91
CA PHE A 146 -11.63 17.09 -8.74
C PHE A 146 -11.11 17.99 -7.60
N PHE A 147 -9.79 18.12 -7.46
CA PHE A 147 -9.19 19.04 -6.48
C PHE A 147 -9.35 20.52 -6.83
N ILE A 148 -9.59 20.87 -8.10
CA ILE A 148 -9.80 22.26 -8.52
C ILE A 148 -11.17 22.77 -8.05
N ASP A 149 -12.18 21.90 -8.02
CA ASP A 149 -13.56 22.28 -7.71
C ASP A 149 -13.84 22.31 -6.18
N GLY A 150 -12.99 21.66 -5.38
CA GLY A 150 -13.01 21.76 -3.90
C GLY A 150 -14.27 21.22 -3.21
N LEU A 151 -15.18 20.60 -3.97
CA LEU A 151 -16.42 19.98 -3.52
C LEU A 151 -16.41 18.54 -4.05
N ILE A 152 -16.57 17.56 -3.16
CA ILE A 152 -16.68 16.14 -3.53
C ILE A 152 -18.16 15.78 -3.43
N GLU A 153 -18.85 15.66 -4.56
CA GLU A 153 -20.23 15.16 -4.57
C GLU A 153 -20.27 13.63 -4.48
N TRP A 154 -21.32 13.08 -3.85
CA TRP A 154 -21.49 11.63 -3.63
C TRP A 154 -21.48 10.80 -4.93
N TRP A 155 -21.77 11.42 -6.07
CA TRP A 155 -21.74 10.79 -7.39
C TRP A 155 -20.34 10.73 -8.01
N GLU A 156 -19.39 11.53 -7.51
CA GLU A 156 -18.00 11.55 -7.96
C GLU A 156 -17.13 10.52 -7.22
N SER A 157 -17.63 9.98 -6.10
CA SER A 157 -16.91 9.02 -5.26
C SER A 157 -17.27 7.55 -5.50
N LEU A 158 -18.12 7.25 -6.49
CA LEU A 158 -18.70 5.92 -6.75
C LEU A 158 -18.13 5.33 -8.04
#